data_AF-A0A925Z089-F1
#
_entry.id   AF-A0A925Z089-F1
#
_cell.length_a   1.000
_cell.length_b   1.000
_cell.length_c   1.000
_cell.angle_alpha   90.00
_cell.angle_beta   90.00
_cell.angle_gamma   90.00
#
_symmetry.space_group_name_H-M   'P 1'
#
loop_
_entity.id
_entity.type
_entity.pdbx_description
1 polymer ?
#
loop_
_entity_poly.entity_id
_entity_poly.type
_entity_poly.pdbx_seq_one_letter_code
_entity_poly.pdbx_strand_id
1 'polypeptide(L)'
;MNVQNIIESGLLELYCLGVVSEQEKDLIEQFASEHPVIKDEIASIENSLNKYVEGNIKPAPHIKQNIFDSIYAEEAKENGLPFILSPDSKINDWFEYLKCNQIEKPEGNDALYMTEFSKTNNIVTYIAWGKPGAFVEEEHCDELERLFMLQGSCKIDFDGVT
;
A
#
# COMPACT_ATOMS: atom_id res chain seq x y z
N MET A 1 -16.79 29.80 28.68
CA MET A 1 -17.76 29.53 27.58
C MET A 1 -18.62 28.34 28.01
N ASN A 2 -19.87 28.22 27.56
CA ASN A 2 -20.68 27.02 27.81
C ASN A 2 -20.90 26.28 26.47
N VAL A 3 -21.41 25.05 26.54
CA VAL A 3 -21.68 24.19 25.37
C VAL A 3 -22.54 24.91 24.32
N GLN A 4 -23.61 25.59 24.74
CA GLN A 4 -24.52 26.29 23.83
C GLN A 4 -23.80 27.40 23.05
N ASN A 5 -22.98 28.21 23.73
CA ASN A 5 -22.24 29.29 23.08
C ASN A 5 -21.22 28.75 22.06
N ILE A 6 -20.61 27.59 22.30
CA ILE A 6 -19.68 26.99 21.33
C ILE A 6 -20.43 26.60 20.06
N ILE A 7 -21.57 25.92 20.21
CA ILE A 7 -22.41 25.48 19.09
C ILE A 7 -22.95 26.67 18.28
N GLU A 8 -23.45 27.72 18.95
CA GLU A 8 -24.09 28.86 18.26
C GLU A 8 -23.08 29.90 17.72
N SER A 9 -21.81 29.85 18.14
CA SER A 9 -20.82 30.88 17.79
C SER A 9 -20.24 30.79 16.38
N GLY A 10 -20.47 29.68 15.66
CA GLY A 10 -19.79 29.39 14.40
C GLY A 10 -18.37 28.82 14.58
N LEU A 11 -17.93 28.58 15.83
CA LEU A 11 -16.58 28.17 16.14
C LEU A 11 -16.30 26.71 15.71
N LEU A 12 -17.30 25.84 15.77
CA LEU A 12 -17.16 24.44 15.36
C LEU A 12 -17.01 24.32 13.83
N GLU A 13 -17.67 25.17 13.06
CA GLU A 13 -17.53 25.25 11.61
C GLU A 13 -16.13 25.70 11.20
N LEU A 14 -15.59 26.73 11.87
CA LEU A 14 -14.21 27.18 11.67
C LEU A 14 -13.21 26.08 12.06
N TYR A 15 -13.51 25.31 13.10
CA TYR A 15 -12.69 24.17 13.51
C TYR A 15 -12.69 23.06 12.46
N CYS A 16 -13.84 22.66 11.94
CA CYS A 16 -13.95 21.66 10.86
C CYS A 16 -13.24 22.11 9.56
N LEU A 17 -13.18 23.42 9.31
CA LEU A 17 -12.44 23.99 8.18
C LEU A 17 -10.93 24.12 8.43
N GLY A 18 -10.45 23.86 9.65
CA GLY A 18 -9.04 23.95 10.01
C GLY A 18 -8.48 25.38 10.11
N VAL A 19 -9.34 26.38 10.39
CA VAL A 19 -8.96 27.81 10.38
C VAL A 19 -8.98 28.48 11.76
N VAL A 20 -9.16 27.69 12.83
CA VAL A 20 -9.09 28.18 14.22
C VAL A 20 -7.64 28.33 14.71
N SER A 21 -7.44 29.16 15.73
CA SER A 21 -6.16 29.21 16.46
C SER A 21 -5.91 27.94 17.28
N GLU A 22 -4.65 27.71 17.67
CA GLU A 22 -4.27 26.58 18.53
C GLU A 22 -5.01 26.62 19.89
N GLN A 23 -5.20 27.82 20.46
CA GLN A 23 -5.92 27.97 21.73
C GLN A 23 -7.41 27.63 21.61
N GLU A 24 -8.04 28.00 20.49
CA GLU A 24 -9.44 27.64 20.21
C GLU A 24 -9.58 26.15 19.92
N LYS A 25 -8.62 25.56 19.21
CA LYS A 25 -8.56 24.12 18.97
C LYS A 25 -8.51 23.35 20.28
N ASP A 26 -7.59 23.69 21.19
CA ASP A 26 -7.47 23.05 22.50
C ASP A 26 -8.76 23.17 23.32
N LEU A 27 -9.40 24.34 23.29
CA LEU A 27 -10.68 24.58 23.95
C LEU A 27 -11.77 23.65 23.40
N ILE A 28 -11.87 23.52 22.08
CA ILE A 28 -12.88 22.67 21.42
C ILE A 28 -12.62 21.20 21.71
N GLU A 29 -11.36 20.74 21.65
CA GLU A 29 -10.99 19.36 21.96
C GLU A 29 -11.29 19.02 23.43
N GLN A 30 -11.00 19.94 24.35
CA GLN A 30 -11.37 19.79 25.76
C GLN A 30 -12.89 19.64 25.90
N PHE A 31 -13.68 20.56 25.32
CA PHE A 31 -15.13 20.51 25.39
C PHE A 31 -15.72 19.27 24.72
N ALA A 32 -15.13 18.81 23.61
CA ALA A 32 -15.52 17.57 22.94
C ALA A 32 -15.22 16.34 23.79
N SER A 33 -14.17 16.37 24.62
CA SER A 33 -13.87 15.29 25.56
C SER A 33 -14.87 15.20 26.72
N GLU A 34 -15.37 16.36 27.18
CA GLU A 34 -16.27 16.48 28.34
C GLU A 34 -17.76 16.40 27.94
N HIS A 35 -18.11 16.77 26.71
CA HIS A 35 -19.49 16.91 26.24
C HIS A 35 -19.70 16.21 24.88
N PRO A 36 -20.33 15.01 24.87
CA PRO A 36 -20.59 14.26 23.63
C PRO A 36 -21.34 15.04 22.55
N VAL A 37 -22.25 15.94 22.95
CA VAL A 37 -23.00 16.80 22.01
C VAL A 37 -22.11 17.66 21.12
N ILE A 38 -20.91 18.06 21.60
CA ILE A 38 -19.95 18.80 20.78
C ILE A 38 -19.37 17.91 19.69
N LYS A 39 -19.08 16.64 20.00
CA LYS A 39 -18.61 15.67 18.99
C LYS A 39 -19.68 15.37 17.95
N ASP A 40 -20.93 15.23 18.39
CA ASP A 40 -22.07 15.00 17.49
C ASP A 40 -22.26 16.19 16.54
N GLU A 41 -22.12 17.41 17.04
CA GLU A 41 -22.20 18.62 16.22
C GLU A 41 -21.04 18.72 15.22
N ILE A 42 -19.80 18.47 15.65
CA ILE A 42 -18.62 18.40 14.76
C ILE A 42 -18.85 17.39 13.63
N ALA A 43 -19.31 16.18 13.96
CA ALA A 43 -19.58 15.13 12.97
C ALA A 43 -20.72 15.52 12.01
N SER A 44 -21.74 16.22 12.50
CA SER A 44 -22.84 16.75 11.68
C SER A 44 -22.35 17.79 10.66
N ILE A 45 -21.47 18.70 11.10
CA ILE A 45 -20.82 19.71 10.26
C ILE A 45 -19.93 19.04 9.21
N GLU A 46 -19.04 18.12 9.62
CA GLU A 46 -18.15 17.37 8.71
C GLU A 46 -18.93 16.60 7.65
N ASN A 47 -20.02 15.92 8.03
CA ASN A 47 -20.87 15.22 7.08
C ASN A 47 -21.53 16.17 6.06
N SER A 48 -21.95 17.35 6.52
CA SER A 48 -22.51 18.39 5.64
C SER A 48 -21.46 18.93 4.66
N LEU A 49 -20.21 19.13 5.12
CA LEU A 49 -19.08 19.51 4.26
C LEU A 49 -18.72 18.40 3.27
N ASN A 50 -18.69 17.14 3.70
CA ASN A 50 -18.40 16.00 2.82
C ASN A 50 -19.43 15.87 1.70
N LYS A 51 -20.72 16.03 2.00
CA LYS A 51 -21.79 16.06 0.98
C LYS A 51 -21.63 17.18 -0.04
N TYR A 52 -21.07 18.32 0.36
CA TYR A 52 -20.76 19.41 -0.56
C TYR A 52 -19.60 19.05 -1.52
N VAL A 53 -18.64 18.25 -1.06
CA VAL A 53 -17.45 17.84 -1.82
C VAL A 53 -17.68 16.59 -2.66
N GLU A 54 -18.68 15.77 -2.31
CA GLU A 54 -19.05 14.56 -3.05
C GLU A 54 -19.36 14.88 -4.53
N GLY A 55 -18.43 14.49 -5.41
CA GLY A 55 -18.74 14.29 -6.84
C GLY A 55 -17.76 14.81 -7.88
N ASN A 56 -16.74 15.62 -7.58
CA ASN A 56 -16.12 16.41 -8.66
C ASN A 56 -14.59 16.38 -8.82
N ILE A 57 -13.83 15.65 -8.00
CA ILE A 57 -12.36 15.60 -8.15
C ILE A 57 -11.88 14.16 -8.20
N LYS A 58 -11.55 13.69 -9.41
CA LYS A 58 -10.82 12.45 -9.59
C LYS A 58 -9.32 12.73 -9.38
N PRO A 59 -8.64 12.05 -8.45
CA PRO A 59 -7.19 12.14 -8.35
C PRO A 59 -6.54 11.64 -9.64
N ALA A 60 -5.31 12.07 -9.91
CA ALA A 60 -4.57 11.56 -11.06
C ALA A 60 -4.38 10.03 -10.93
N PRO A 61 -4.42 9.24 -12.02
CA PRO A 61 -4.45 7.78 -11.95
C PRO A 61 -3.29 7.16 -11.16
N HIS A 62 -2.12 7.79 -11.16
CA HIS A 62 -0.92 7.31 -10.48
C HIS A 62 -0.92 7.53 -8.96
N ILE A 63 -1.76 8.43 -8.43
CA ILE A 63 -1.75 8.80 -7.00
C ILE A 63 -2.08 7.60 -6.12
N LYS A 64 -3.03 6.76 -6.55
CA LYS A 64 -3.38 5.53 -5.83
C LYS A 64 -2.15 4.63 -5.72
N GLN A 65 -1.47 4.38 -6.84
CA GLN A 65 -0.29 3.52 -6.87
C GLN A 65 0.84 4.07 -5.97
N ASN A 66 1.14 5.37 -6.08
CA ASN A 66 2.20 5.99 -5.28
C ASN A 66 1.97 5.88 -3.77
N ILE A 67 0.72 5.98 -3.31
CA ILE A 67 0.36 5.80 -1.89
C ILE A 67 0.64 4.36 -1.46
N PHE A 68 0.18 3.38 -2.25
CA PHE A 68 0.42 1.96 -1.95
C PHE A 68 1.91 1.61 -1.95
N ASP A 69 2.67 2.09 -2.93
CA ASP A 69 4.11 1.88 -3.00
C ASP A 69 4.84 2.43 -1.76
N SER A 70 4.37 3.57 -1.23
CA SER A 70 4.93 4.19 -0.03
C SER A 70 4.64 3.35 1.22
N ILE A 71 3.42 2.84 1.38
CA ILE A 71 3.02 1.97 2.49
C ILE A 71 3.85 0.68 2.46
N TYR A 72 3.93 0.01 1.30
CA TYR A 72 4.70 -1.23 1.17
C TYR A 72 6.19 -1.01 1.38
N ALA A 73 6.73 0.16 1.01
CA ALA A 73 8.12 0.50 1.27
C ALA A 73 8.40 0.72 2.77
N GLU A 74 7.45 1.26 3.54
CA GLU A 74 7.56 1.38 5.00
C GLU A 74 7.46 0.00 5.68
N GLU A 75 6.47 -0.82 5.31
CA GLU A 75 6.31 -2.18 5.84
C GLU A 75 7.53 -3.07 5.52
N ALA A 76 8.11 -2.94 4.32
CA ALA A 76 9.33 -3.65 3.94
C ALA A 76 10.55 -3.21 4.75
N LYS A 77 10.64 -1.92 5.13
CA LYS A 77 11.71 -1.40 5.99
C LYS A 77 11.57 -1.88 7.43
N GLU A 78 10.35 -1.90 7.97
CA GLU A 78 10.09 -2.37 9.33
C GLU A 78 10.29 -3.88 9.47
N ASN A 79 9.95 -4.65 8.43
CA ASN A 79 10.12 -6.11 8.43
C ASN A 79 11.49 -6.56 7.88
N GLY A 80 12.30 -5.64 7.32
CA GLY A 80 13.67 -5.91 6.86
C GLY A 80 13.76 -6.75 5.58
N LEU A 81 12.78 -6.65 4.68
CA LEU A 81 12.50 -7.72 3.72
C LEU A 81 11.91 -7.20 2.40
N PRO A 82 12.42 -7.61 1.22
CA PRO A 82 11.92 -7.11 -0.07
C PRO A 82 10.56 -7.70 -0.44
N PHE A 83 9.52 -6.86 -0.46
CA PHE A 83 8.16 -7.24 -0.86
C PHE A 83 7.92 -7.24 -2.38
N ILE A 84 8.73 -6.47 -3.13
CA ILE A 84 8.54 -6.17 -4.56
C ILE A 84 9.90 -6.13 -5.26
N LEU A 85 9.98 -6.70 -6.46
CA LEU A 85 11.16 -6.59 -7.33
C LEU A 85 11.33 -5.17 -7.88
N SER A 86 12.49 -4.60 -7.63
CA SER A 86 12.92 -3.28 -8.10
C SER A 86 14.29 -3.35 -8.77
N PRO A 87 14.69 -2.35 -9.58
CA PRO A 87 16.04 -2.28 -10.14
C PRO A 87 17.16 -2.30 -9.09
N ASP A 88 16.87 -1.90 -7.85
CA ASP A 88 17.83 -1.90 -6.75
C ASP A 88 17.91 -3.23 -5.99
N SER A 89 17.02 -4.18 -6.28
CA SER A 89 16.96 -5.48 -5.62
C SER A 89 18.31 -6.20 -5.65
N LYS A 90 18.77 -6.68 -4.48
CA LYS A 90 20.03 -7.41 -4.34
C LYS A 90 19.77 -8.86 -4.00
N ILE A 91 20.56 -9.73 -4.63
CA ILE A 91 20.47 -11.19 -4.44
C ILE A 91 20.54 -11.57 -2.96
N ASN A 92 21.43 -10.94 -2.18
CA ASN A 92 21.59 -11.24 -0.76
C ASN A 92 20.34 -10.96 0.07
N ASP A 93 19.67 -9.83 -0.16
CA ASP A 93 18.46 -9.44 0.58
C ASP A 93 17.34 -10.47 0.38
N TRP A 94 17.20 -10.96 -0.86
CA TRP A 94 16.23 -12.00 -1.21
C TRP A 94 16.64 -13.37 -0.60
N PHE A 95 17.92 -13.74 -0.61
CA PHE A 95 18.35 -14.98 0.04
C PHE A 95 18.17 -14.96 1.57
N GLU A 96 18.50 -13.85 2.21
CA GLU A 96 18.28 -13.66 3.65
C GLU A 96 16.79 -13.77 3.97
N TYR A 97 15.92 -13.18 3.15
CA TYR A 97 14.47 -13.34 3.28
C TYR A 97 14.05 -14.80 3.26
N LEU A 98 14.40 -15.52 2.19
CA LEU A 98 13.95 -16.90 1.98
C LEU A 98 14.38 -17.77 3.16
N LYS A 99 15.61 -17.56 3.64
CA LYS A 99 16.17 -18.27 4.80
C LYS A 99 15.41 -17.94 6.09
N CYS A 100 15.18 -16.66 6.39
CA CYS A 100 14.49 -16.23 7.61
C CYS A 100 13.04 -16.75 7.67
N ASN A 101 12.39 -16.85 6.51
CA ASN A 101 11.02 -17.33 6.39
C ASN A 101 10.90 -18.83 6.10
N GLN A 102 12.02 -19.57 6.10
CA GLN A 102 12.06 -21.01 5.83
C GLN A 102 11.36 -21.39 4.51
N ILE A 103 11.48 -20.51 3.50
CA ILE A 103 10.94 -20.76 2.17
C ILE A 103 11.98 -21.57 1.39
N GLU A 104 11.70 -22.86 1.27
CA GLU A 104 12.58 -23.81 0.60
C GLU A 104 11.92 -24.37 -0.65
N LYS A 105 12.75 -24.96 -1.52
CA LYS A 105 12.24 -25.72 -2.65
C LYS A 105 11.35 -26.86 -2.11
N PRO A 106 10.11 -27.01 -2.59
CA PRO A 106 9.25 -28.08 -2.13
C PRO A 106 9.77 -29.46 -2.55
N GLU A 107 9.32 -30.49 -1.83
CA GLU A 107 9.48 -31.88 -2.25
C GLU A 107 8.61 -32.14 -3.48
N GLY A 108 9.24 -32.47 -4.61
CA GLY A 108 8.53 -32.68 -5.86
C GLY A 108 9.44 -32.99 -7.04
N ASN A 109 8.86 -33.61 -8.07
CA ASN A 109 9.58 -33.99 -9.28
C ASN A 109 9.30 -33.08 -10.48
N ASP A 110 8.51 -32.03 -10.30
CA ASP A 110 8.17 -31.10 -11.38
C ASP A 110 9.40 -30.44 -11.99
N ALA A 111 9.31 -30.18 -13.30
CA ALA A 111 10.36 -29.49 -14.03
C ALA A 111 10.47 -28.03 -13.59
N LEU A 112 9.32 -27.37 -13.38
CA LEU A 112 9.20 -26.02 -12.86
C LEU A 112 8.19 -26.05 -11.73
N TYR A 113 8.55 -25.53 -10.56
CA TYR A 113 7.65 -25.29 -9.46
C TYR A 113 7.57 -23.80 -9.16
N MET A 114 6.36 -23.28 -8.97
CA MET A 114 6.13 -21.87 -8.62
C MET A 114 5.16 -21.78 -7.46
N THR A 115 5.45 -20.88 -6.52
CA THR A 115 4.52 -20.53 -5.43
C THR A 115 4.35 -19.03 -5.36
N GLU A 116 3.13 -18.58 -5.07
CA GLU A 116 2.87 -17.17 -4.79
C GLU A 116 3.66 -16.78 -3.53
N PHE A 117 4.42 -15.71 -3.64
CA PHE A 117 5.28 -15.18 -2.57
C PHE A 117 4.67 -13.96 -1.92
N SER A 118 4.22 -13.00 -2.74
CA SER A 118 3.55 -11.79 -2.27
C SER A 118 2.52 -11.34 -3.30
N LYS A 119 1.44 -10.74 -2.82
CA LYS A 119 0.39 -10.23 -3.69
C LYS A 119 -0.18 -8.93 -3.16
N THR A 120 -0.31 -7.98 -4.07
CA THR A 120 -1.04 -6.73 -3.90
C THR A 120 -2.17 -6.69 -4.93
N ASN A 121 -2.95 -5.60 -4.96
CA ASN A 121 -4.00 -5.44 -5.98
C ASN A 121 -3.48 -5.39 -7.43
N ASN A 122 -2.21 -5.02 -7.63
CA ASN A 122 -1.65 -4.75 -8.96
C ASN A 122 -0.36 -5.53 -9.27
N ILE A 123 0.23 -6.19 -8.27
CA ILE A 123 1.49 -6.93 -8.42
C ILE A 123 1.32 -8.28 -7.73
N VAL A 124 1.67 -9.35 -8.43
CA VAL A 124 1.90 -10.66 -7.85
C VAL A 124 3.36 -11.03 -8.04
N THR A 125 4.00 -11.52 -6.98
CA THR A 125 5.36 -12.03 -7.01
C THR A 125 5.30 -13.53 -6.80
N TYR A 126 5.98 -14.27 -7.65
CA TYR A 126 6.17 -15.71 -7.50
C TYR A 126 7.63 -16.01 -7.16
N ILE A 127 7.86 -17.06 -6.37
CA ILE A 127 9.17 -17.72 -6.34
C ILE A 127 9.07 -18.98 -7.20
N ALA A 128 10.04 -19.12 -8.11
CA ALA A 128 10.12 -20.22 -9.05
C ALA A 128 11.40 -21.04 -8.84
N TRP A 129 11.27 -22.36 -8.89
CA TRP A 129 12.37 -23.31 -8.91
C TRP A 129 12.29 -24.16 -10.18
N GLY A 130 13.19 -23.91 -11.12
CA GLY A 130 13.35 -24.70 -12.34
C GLY A 130 14.46 -25.74 -12.25
N LYS A 131 14.24 -26.93 -12.81
CA LYS A 131 15.31 -27.89 -13.11
C LYS A 131 16.00 -27.50 -14.43
N PRO A 132 17.27 -27.91 -14.66
CA PRO A 132 17.91 -27.71 -15.96
C PRO A 132 17.04 -28.26 -17.10
N GLY A 133 16.79 -27.43 -18.11
CA GLY A 133 15.92 -27.77 -19.24
C GLY A 133 14.42 -27.59 -18.99
N ALA A 134 14.00 -27.09 -17.83
CA ALA A 134 12.63 -26.64 -17.63
C ALA A 134 12.31 -25.49 -18.61
N PHE A 135 11.13 -25.56 -19.21
CA PHE A 135 10.65 -24.62 -20.20
C PHE A 135 9.20 -24.30 -19.89
N VAL A 136 8.85 -23.02 -20.01
CA VAL A 136 7.49 -22.53 -19.89
C VAL A 136 7.26 -21.58 -21.06
N GLU A 137 6.11 -21.72 -21.70
CA GLU A 137 5.63 -20.82 -22.74
C GLU A 137 4.54 -19.96 -22.09
N GLU A 138 4.77 -18.65 -22.03
CA GLU A 138 3.86 -17.69 -21.41
C GLU A 138 3.65 -16.50 -22.35
N GLU A 139 2.42 -16.01 -22.41
CA GLU A 139 2.05 -14.79 -23.13
C GLU A 139 1.44 -13.79 -22.15
N HIS A 140 2.06 -12.61 -22.05
CA HIS A 140 1.61 -11.52 -21.19
C HIS A 140 1.22 -10.32 -22.07
N CYS A 141 -0.08 -10.11 -22.29
CA CYS A 141 -0.57 -9.04 -23.17
C CYS A 141 -0.68 -7.67 -22.49
N ASP A 142 -0.98 -7.66 -21.19
CA ASP A 142 -1.32 -6.46 -20.42
C ASP A 142 -0.53 -6.36 -19.09
N GLU A 143 0.47 -7.21 -18.91
CA GLU A 143 1.24 -7.33 -17.66
C GLU A 143 2.74 -7.07 -17.92
N LEU A 144 3.39 -6.38 -16.98
CA LEU A 144 4.83 -6.16 -17.04
C LEU A 144 5.52 -7.22 -16.16
N GLU A 145 6.07 -8.24 -16.80
CA GLU A 145 6.82 -9.28 -16.12
C GLU A 145 8.24 -8.81 -15.78
N ARG A 146 8.72 -9.19 -14.58
CA ARG A 146 10.11 -9.01 -14.17
C ARG A 146 10.64 -10.30 -13.61
N LEU A 147 11.79 -10.72 -14.12
CA LEU A 147 12.49 -11.91 -13.66
C LEU A 147 13.75 -11.50 -12.91
N PHE A 148 13.95 -12.09 -11.73
CA PHE A 148 15.14 -11.87 -10.92
C PHE A 148 15.79 -13.19 -10.55
N MET A 149 16.96 -13.46 -11.14
CA MET A 149 17.66 -14.71 -10.97
C MET A 149 18.42 -14.73 -9.64
N LEU A 150 17.92 -15.49 -8.67
CA LEU A 150 18.60 -15.72 -7.38
C LEU A 150 19.77 -16.71 -7.52
N GLN A 151 19.58 -17.76 -8.34
CA GLN A 151 20.60 -18.77 -8.58
C GLN A 151 20.48 -19.33 -10.01
N GLY A 152 21.64 -19.61 -10.63
CA GLY A 152 21.70 -20.21 -11.95
C GLY A 152 21.49 -19.19 -13.07
N SER A 153 20.91 -19.65 -14.18
CA SER A 153 20.65 -18.83 -15.36
C SER A 153 19.42 -19.34 -16.11
N CYS A 154 18.67 -18.43 -16.70
CA CYS A 154 17.55 -18.72 -17.59
C CYS A 154 17.83 -18.09 -18.97
N LYS A 155 17.33 -18.71 -20.04
CA LYS A 155 17.27 -18.09 -21.37
C LYS A 155 15.82 -17.70 -21.62
N ILE A 156 15.61 -16.43 -21.95
CA ILE A 156 14.31 -15.89 -22.32
C ILE A 156 14.36 -15.59 -23.82
N ASP A 157 13.33 -16.00 -24.55
CA ASP A 157 13.18 -15.76 -25.98
C ASP A 157 11.85 -15.04 -26.20
N PHE A 158 11.90 -13.86 -26.83
CA PHE A 158 10.71 -13.09 -27.20
C PHE A 158 10.49 -13.28 -28.69
N ASP A 159 9.52 -14.12 -29.07
CA ASP A 159 9.13 -14.37 -30.47
C ASP A 159 10.30 -14.66 -31.44
N GLY A 160 11.33 -15.38 -30.99
CA GLY A 160 12.44 -15.81 -31.82
C GLY A 160 13.53 -14.77 -32.06
N VAL A 161 13.52 -13.65 -31.34
CA VAL A 161 14.61 -12.66 -31.36
C VAL A 161 15.57 -12.98 -30.21
N THR A 162 16.72 -13.57 -30.56
CA THR A 162 17.79 -13.92 -29.61
C THR A 162 18.76 -12.78 -29.35
#